data_AF-A0A6P5TRS8-F1
#
_entry.id   AF-A0A6P5TRS8-F1
#
_cell.length_a   1.000
_cell.length_b   1.000
_cell.length_c   1.000
_cell.angle_alpha   90.00
_cell.angle_beta   90.00
_cell.angle_gamma   90.00
#
_symmetry.space_group_name_H-M   'P 1'
#
loop_
_entity.id
_entity.type
_entity.pdbx_description
1 polymer ?
#
loop_
_entity_poly.entity_id
_entity_poly.type
_entity_poly.pdbx_seq_one_letter_code
_entity_poly.pdbx_strand_id
1 'polypeptide(L)'
;MAPIGQAAEVYVPRSLQLWRAFINWMGFYFQILLQILRDTPCVPHLLSFVGPSSPSFRPLPVVELPLNDLSSLAQVENGVINGHRHMEKLTVVLDLDETLVCAYETCSLPAIVRTQATEAGLKWFEIECVSSDKETDGKPKVNHVTVFERPGLREFLKRVYEFADLVLFTAGVEDYARPLVDRIDVENLFQLRLYRPSTVSTECREHVKDLSCLSKDLCRTVIVDNNPFSFLLQPLNGIPCVPFSAGQPYDDQLLEVLLPHLKQLSLQKDVRPVLYERFHMPEWFQMHGFPVSVLTA
;
A
#
# COMPACT_ATOMS: atom_id res chain seq x y z
N MET A 1 38.69 -39.46 22.64
CA MET A 1 39.02 -38.03 22.65
C MET A 1 38.77 -37.48 21.25
N ALA A 2 37.98 -36.41 21.17
CA ALA A 2 37.49 -35.65 20.00
C ALA A 2 38.62 -34.94 19.22
N PRO A 3 38.39 -34.11 18.16
CA PRO A 3 37.09 -33.63 17.59
C PRO A 3 36.97 -33.68 16.03
N ILE A 4 35.75 -33.87 15.48
CA ILE A 4 34.80 -32.87 14.90
C ILE A 4 35.42 -31.91 13.86
N GLY A 5 35.14 -32.16 12.57
CA GLY A 5 35.43 -31.26 11.43
C GLY A 5 34.19 -30.46 11.01
N GLN A 6 34.35 -29.15 10.88
CA GLN A 6 33.34 -28.14 10.60
C GLN A 6 32.94 -28.08 9.12
N ALA A 7 31.70 -27.65 8.86
CA ALA A 7 31.12 -27.36 7.55
C ALA A 7 31.76 -26.12 6.90
N ALA A 8 32.03 -26.21 5.60
CA ALA A 8 32.58 -25.11 4.80
C ALA A 8 31.47 -24.13 4.36
N GLU A 9 31.51 -22.90 4.87
CA GLU A 9 30.77 -21.77 4.29
C GLU A 9 31.40 -21.37 2.95
N VAL A 10 30.60 -21.42 1.88
CA VAL A 10 30.99 -20.95 0.55
C VAL A 10 30.93 -19.43 0.52
N TYR A 11 32.09 -18.78 0.64
CA TYR A 11 32.23 -17.33 0.52
C TYR A 11 32.04 -16.88 -0.94
N VAL A 12 30.99 -16.10 -1.20
CA VAL A 12 30.74 -15.47 -2.51
C VAL A 12 31.38 -14.07 -2.52
N PRO A 13 32.28 -13.75 -3.47
CA PRO A 13 32.96 -12.45 -3.51
C PRO A 13 31.99 -11.29 -3.76
N ARG A 14 32.12 -10.20 -2.97
CA ARG A 14 31.32 -8.96 -3.07
C ARG A 14 31.32 -8.33 -4.47
N SER A 15 32.37 -8.54 -5.26
CA SER A 15 32.47 -8.06 -6.64
C SER A 15 31.43 -8.67 -7.58
N LEU A 16 31.04 -9.93 -7.37
CA LEU A 16 30.04 -10.63 -8.17
C LEU A 16 28.61 -10.17 -7.86
N GLN A 17 28.34 -9.76 -6.61
CA GLN A 17 27.05 -9.21 -6.20
C GLN A 17 26.84 -7.80 -6.78
N LEU A 18 27.89 -6.97 -6.79
CA LEU A 18 27.87 -5.65 -7.41
C LEU A 18 27.75 -5.72 -8.94
N TRP A 19 28.40 -6.71 -9.56
CA TRP A 19 28.27 -6.95 -11.01
C TRP A 19 26.85 -7.38 -11.40
N ARG A 20 26.21 -8.24 -10.61
CA ARG A 20 24.81 -8.63 -10.82
C ARG A 20 23.85 -7.45 -10.64
N ALA A 21 24.06 -6.62 -9.61
CA ALA A 21 23.28 -5.40 -9.41
C ALA A 21 23.44 -4.41 -10.57
N PHE A 22 24.65 -4.27 -11.12
CA PHE A 22 24.94 -3.42 -12.27
C PHE A 22 24.28 -3.92 -13.57
N ILE A 23 24.35 -5.23 -13.85
CA ILE A 23 23.70 -5.82 -15.04
C ILE A 23 22.16 -5.69 -14.94
N ASN A 24 21.59 -5.86 -13.74
CA ASN A 24 20.17 -5.65 -13.51
C ASN A 24 19.77 -4.17 -13.73
N TRP A 25 20.61 -3.23 -13.30
CA TRP A 25 20.41 -1.80 -13.57
C TRP A 25 20.48 -1.45 -15.06
N MET A 26 21.42 -2.05 -15.79
CA MET A 26 21.55 -1.85 -17.24
C MET A 26 20.35 -2.43 -18.00
N GLY A 27 19.82 -3.57 -17.57
CA GLY A 27 18.59 -4.17 -18.12
C GLY A 27 17.36 -3.27 -17.90
N PHE A 28 17.23 -2.68 -16.71
CA PHE A 28 16.18 -1.71 -16.39
C PHE A 28 16.27 -0.45 -17.27
N TYR A 29 17.48 0.09 -17.47
CA TYR A 29 17.68 1.29 -18.30
C TYR A 29 17.38 1.02 -19.79
N PHE A 30 17.72 -0.16 -20.29
CA PHE A 30 17.43 -0.57 -21.65
C PHE A 30 15.92 -0.75 -21.90
N GLN A 31 15.18 -1.23 -20.90
CA GLN A 31 13.71 -1.31 -20.97
C GLN A 31 13.04 0.06 -21.03
N ILE A 32 13.53 1.05 -20.26
CA ILE A 32 13.05 2.43 -20.32
C ILE A 32 13.28 3.05 -21.71
N LEU A 33 14.46 2.81 -22.31
CA LEU A 33 14.80 3.31 -23.64
C LEU A 33 13.92 2.73 -24.76
N LEU A 34 13.56 1.45 -24.66
CA LEU A 34 12.62 0.81 -25.60
C LEU A 34 11.17 1.30 -25.42
N GLN A 35 10.81 1.75 -24.22
CA GLN A 35 9.49 2.31 -23.94
C GLN A 35 9.30 3.68 -24.60
N ILE A 36 10.35 4.52 -24.57
CA ILE A 36 10.35 5.86 -25.20
C ILE A 36 10.24 5.79 -26.74
N LEU A 37 10.80 4.75 -27.36
CA LEU A 37 10.77 4.56 -28.82
C LEU A 37 9.39 4.10 -29.37
N ARG A 38 8.49 3.61 -28.50
CA ARG A 38 7.17 3.09 -28.90
C ARG A 38 6.06 4.15 -28.98
N ASP A 39 6.29 5.34 -28.43
CA ASP A 39 5.25 6.38 -28.26
C ASP A 39 5.30 7.49 -29.35
N THR A 40 5.21 7.11 -30.62
CA THR A 40 4.84 8.06 -31.70
C THR A 40 3.40 7.79 -32.17
N PRO A 41 2.54 8.82 -32.41
CA PRO A 41 1.10 8.65 -32.29
C PRO A 41 0.36 8.47 -33.63
N CYS A 42 -0.66 7.60 -33.68
CA CYS A 42 -1.88 7.72 -34.51
C CYS A 42 -2.98 6.69 -34.12
N VAL A 43 -4.02 7.18 -33.41
CA VAL A 43 -5.49 6.93 -33.39
C VAL A 43 -6.13 5.51 -33.60
N PRO A 44 -7.38 5.23 -33.14
CA PRO A 44 -7.70 4.59 -31.84
C PRO A 44 -8.60 3.33 -31.95
N HIS A 45 -8.66 2.47 -30.92
CA HIS A 45 -9.89 1.82 -30.38
C HIS A 45 -9.60 0.84 -29.21
N LEU A 46 -10.37 1.04 -28.13
CA LEU A 46 -10.94 0.07 -27.16
C LEU A 46 -10.03 -0.89 -26.35
N LEU A 47 -9.77 -0.44 -25.11
CA LEU A 47 -9.97 -1.07 -23.78
C LEU A 47 -8.79 -0.70 -22.86
N SER A 48 -8.91 0.42 -22.16
CA SER A 48 -7.88 0.92 -21.25
C SER A 48 -8.30 0.75 -19.79
N PHE A 49 -7.76 -0.29 -19.15
CA PHE A 49 -7.56 -0.34 -17.70
C PHE A 49 -6.07 -0.50 -17.41
N VAL A 50 -5.29 0.56 -17.66
CA VAL A 50 -3.96 0.75 -17.05
C VAL A 50 -3.72 2.26 -17.00
N GLY A 51 -3.81 2.85 -15.80
CA GLY A 51 -3.23 4.17 -15.55
C GLY A 51 -1.70 4.05 -15.50
N PRO A 52 -0.93 5.05 -15.93
CA PRO A 52 0.53 4.96 -15.95
C PRO A 52 1.06 4.83 -14.52
N SER A 53 1.87 3.80 -14.30
CA SER A 53 2.57 3.53 -13.05
C SER A 53 3.49 4.71 -12.70
N SER A 54 3.17 5.39 -11.60
CA SER A 54 3.97 6.42 -10.93
C SER A 54 5.37 5.92 -10.56
N PRO A 55 6.37 6.80 -10.41
CA PRO A 55 7.74 6.39 -10.07
C PRO A 55 7.80 5.74 -8.68
N SER A 56 8.49 4.60 -8.61
CA SER A 56 8.74 3.85 -7.37
C SER A 56 9.28 4.76 -6.27
N PHE A 57 8.53 4.85 -5.16
CA PHE A 57 9.01 5.44 -3.91
C PHE A 57 10.28 4.72 -3.44
N ARG A 58 11.29 5.48 -3.02
CA ARG A 58 12.48 4.97 -2.33
C ARG A 58 12.54 5.64 -0.95
N PRO A 59 12.46 4.89 0.17
CA PRO A 59 12.55 5.48 1.49
C PRO A 59 13.95 6.06 1.73
N LEU A 60 14.01 7.25 2.33
CA LEU A 60 15.25 7.85 2.80
C LEU A 60 15.75 7.13 4.07
N PRO A 61 17.07 7.12 4.33
CA PRO A 61 17.65 6.37 5.45
C PRO A 61 17.13 6.91 6.79
N VAL A 62 16.73 5.96 7.65
CA VAL A 62 16.23 6.21 9.00
C VAL A 62 17.35 6.80 9.85
N VAL A 63 17.16 8.01 10.35
CA VAL A 63 17.95 8.53 11.48
C VAL A 63 17.31 7.97 12.76
N GLU A 64 18.03 7.09 13.45
CA GLU A 64 17.64 6.62 14.77
C GLU A 64 17.84 7.77 15.78
N LEU A 65 16.74 8.22 16.40
CA LEU A 65 16.79 9.16 17.52
C LEU A 65 17.10 8.37 18.81
N PRO A 66 18.04 8.82 19.66
CA PRO A 66 18.33 8.14 20.91
C PRO A 66 17.20 8.38 21.92
N LEU A 67 16.61 7.28 22.40
CA LEU A 67 15.72 7.25 23.55
C LEU A 67 16.55 7.40 24.83
N ASN A 68 16.64 8.60 25.39
CA ASN A 68 16.95 8.75 26.80
C ASN A 68 16.31 10.04 27.38
N ASP A 69 15.81 9.91 28.61
CA ASP A 69 15.25 10.93 29.49
C ASP A 69 13.77 11.33 29.30
N LEU A 70 12.89 10.43 29.73
CA LEU A 70 11.52 10.73 30.16
C LEU A 70 11.25 10.15 31.56
N SER A 71 12.10 10.50 32.52
CA SER A 71 12.00 10.04 33.93
C SER A 71 11.90 11.16 34.96
N SER A 72 11.67 12.43 34.57
CA SER A 72 11.75 13.57 35.52
C SER A 72 10.49 14.45 35.67
N LEU A 73 9.30 14.00 35.27
CA LEU A 73 8.07 14.81 35.41
C LEU A 73 6.94 14.16 36.21
N ALA A 74 7.25 13.40 37.26
CA ALA A 74 6.24 12.81 38.14
C ALA A 74 6.47 13.16 39.62
N GLN A 75 6.33 14.43 40.01
CA GLN A 75 5.96 14.83 41.38
C GLN A 75 5.31 16.23 41.39
N VAL A 76 3.98 16.31 41.31
CA VAL A 76 3.13 17.26 42.09
C VAL A 76 1.74 16.60 42.24
N GLU A 77 1.34 16.35 43.49
CA GLU A 77 0.04 15.82 43.90
C GLU A 77 -1.08 16.88 43.93
N ASN A 78 -2.31 16.35 43.93
CA ASN A 78 -3.59 16.91 44.36
C ASN A 78 -4.44 17.74 43.37
N GLY A 79 -5.39 17.02 42.76
CA GLY A 79 -6.57 17.56 42.11
C GLY A 79 -7.32 16.47 41.35
N VAL A 80 -8.19 15.72 42.03
CA VAL A 80 -9.05 14.71 41.41
C VAL A 80 -10.03 15.42 40.45
N ILE A 81 -9.71 15.38 39.16
CA ILE A 81 -10.68 15.47 38.07
C ILE A 81 -10.49 14.20 37.27
N ASN A 82 -11.34 13.20 37.53
CA ASN A 82 -11.39 11.97 36.76
C ASN A 82 -12.00 12.29 35.39
N GLY A 83 -11.17 12.86 34.52
CA GLY A 83 -11.47 13.20 33.14
C GLY A 83 -10.44 12.57 32.24
N HIS A 84 -10.24 11.25 32.33
CA HIS A 84 -9.57 10.51 31.26
C HIS A 84 -10.47 10.62 30.02
N ARG A 85 -10.28 11.68 29.22
CA ARG A 85 -10.77 11.73 27.85
C ARG A 85 -10.15 10.53 27.15
N HIS A 86 -10.94 9.47 26.99
CA HIS A 86 -10.58 8.32 26.19
C HIS A 86 -10.25 8.83 24.79
N MET A 87 -8.99 8.71 24.37
CA MET A 87 -8.60 9.09 23.03
C MET A 87 -9.36 8.21 22.04
N GLU A 88 -9.93 8.83 21.02
CA GLU A 88 -10.60 8.08 19.95
C GLU A 88 -9.60 7.12 19.29
N LYS A 89 -10.11 5.95 18.86
CA LYS A 89 -9.31 5.00 18.11
C LYS A 89 -8.76 5.66 16.85
N LEU A 90 -7.60 5.18 16.40
CA LEU A 90 -7.05 5.63 15.13
C LEU A 90 -7.97 5.11 14.01
N THR A 91 -8.30 5.93 13.02
CA THR A 91 -8.92 5.45 11.77
C THR A 91 -7.82 5.15 10.76
N VAL A 92 -7.72 3.90 10.33
CA VAL A 92 -6.76 3.45 9.32
C VAL A 92 -7.50 3.11 8.04
N VAL A 93 -7.27 3.94 7.02
CA VAL A 93 -7.78 3.77 5.68
C VAL A 93 -6.75 2.96 4.87
N LEU A 94 -7.17 1.83 4.30
CA LEU A 94 -6.32 0.94 3.53
C LEU A 94 -6.80 0.89 2.08
N ASP A 95 -5.87 1.08 1.16
CA ASP A 95 -6.05 0.72 -0.24
C ASP A 95 -6.07 -0.82 -0.43
N LEU A 96 -6.54 -1.28 -1.60
CA LEU A 96 -6.70 -2.71 -1.91
C LEU A 96 -5.58 -3.24 -2.82
N ASP A 97 -5.59 -2.80 -4.08
CA ASP A 97 -4.77 -3.37 -5.15
C ASP A 97 -3.32 -2.90 -5.01
N GLU A 98 -2.37 -3.83 -5.07
CA GLU A 98 -0.94 -3.62 -4.79
C GLU A 98 -0.62 -3.15 -3.36
N THR A 99 -1.63 -2.97 -2.50
CA THR A 99 -1.47 -2.63 -1.08
C THR A 99 -1.72 -3.84 -0.18
N LEU A 100 -2.89 -4.47 -0.27
CA LEU A 100 -3.28 -5.66 0.52
C LEU A 100 -3.25 -6.95 -0.31
N VAL A 101 -3.47 -6.84 -1.62
CA VAL A 101 -3.49 -7.96 -2.56
C VAL A 101 -2.81 -7.54 -3.85
N CYS A 102 -2.50 -8.49 -4.74
CA CYS A 102 -2.27 -8.18 -6.15
C CYS A 102 -3.15 -9.10 -7.00
N ALA A 103 -3.69 -8.56 -8.09
CA ALA A 103 -4.64 -9.25 -8.94
C ALA A 103 -4.18 -9.24 -10.39
N TYR A 104 -4.40 -10.36 -11.06
CA TYR A 104 -4.08 -10.54 -12.48
C TYR A 104 -5.30 -11.15 -13.16
N GLU A 105 -5.59 -10.71 -14.38
CA GLU A 105 -6.48 -11.48 -15.25
C GLU A 105 -5.86 -12.87 -15.45
N THR A 106 -6.64 -13.93 -15.21
CA THR A 106 -6.10 -15.30 -15.12
C THR A 106 -5.44 -15.75 -16.42
N CYS A 107 -5.95 -15.36 -17.58
CA CYS A 107 -5.33 -15.68 -18.87
C CYS A 107 -4.03 -14.92 -19.14
N SER A 108 -3.83 -13.79 -18.46
CA SER A 108 -2.70 -12.89 -18.64
C SER A 108 -1.59 -13.14 -17.60
N LEU A 109 -1.85 -13.97 -16.58
CA LEU A 109 -0.89 -14.31 -15.53
C LEU A 109 0.17 -15.30 -16.05
N PRO A 110 1.47 -14.94 -16.06
CA PRO A 110 2.51 -15.87 -16.47
C PRO A 110 2.56 -17.09 -15.54
N ALA A 111 2.55 -18.30 -16.13
CA ALA A 111 2.56 -19.56 -15.38
C ALA A 111 3.73 -19.63 -14.37
N ILE A 112 4.90 -19.10 -14.74
CA ILE A 112 6.07 -19.07 -13.87
C ILE A 112 5.84 -18.28 -12.59
N VAL A 113 5.14 -17.13 -12.67
CA VAL A 113 4.83 -16.29 -11.50
C VAL A 113 3.86 -17.03 -10.59
N ARG A 114 2.84 -17.66 -11.15
CA ARG A 114 1.85 -18.45 -10.40
C ARG A 114 2.51 -19.63 -9.66
N THR A 115 3.36 -20.39 -10.36
CA THR A 115 4.07 -21.54 -9.78
C THR A 115 5.00 -21.10 -8.66
N GLN A 116 5.84 -20.09 -8.90
CA GLN A 116 6.78 -19.58 -7.89
C GLN A 116 6.07 -19.06 -6.65
N ALA A 117 5.00 -18.28 -6.82
CA ALA A 117 4.21 -17.77 -5.70
C ALA A 117 3.56 -18.91 -4.91
N THR A 118 3.04 -19.93 -5.60
CA THR A 118 2.41 -21.10 -4.95
C THR A 118 3.43 -21.94 -4.19
N GLU A 119 4.60 -22.21 -4.79
CA GLU A 119 5.69 -22.97 -4.16
C GLU A 119 6.28 -22.23 -2.95
N ALA A 120 6.32 -20.90 -2.99
CA ALA A 120 6.72 -20.07 -1.86
C ALA A 120 5.63 -19.93 -0.79
N GLY A 121 4.43 -20.51 -1.00
CA GLY A 121 3.36 -20.55 -0.02
C GLY A 121 2.44 -19.33 0.02
N LEU A 122 2.42 -18.50 -1.04
CA LEU A 122 1.42 -17.43 -1.10
C LEU A 122 0.02 -18.01 -1.20
N LYS A 123 -0.86 -17.42 -0.39
CA LYS A 123 -2.29 -17.64 -0.51
C LYS A 123 -2.79 -16.90 -1.74
N TRP A 124 -3.56 -17.61 -2.55
CA TRP A 124 -4.24 -17.03 -3.69
C TRP A 124 -5.58 -17.71 -3.92
N PHE A 125 -6.46 -17.03 -4.63
CA PHE A 125 -7.76 -17.54 -5.05
C PHE A 125 -8.15 -16.93 -6.38
N GLU A 126 -9.17 -17.51 -7.02
CA GLU A 126 -9.76 -16.96 -8.24
C GLU A 126 -11.16 -16.41 -7.92
N ILE A 127 -11.50 -15.31 -8.57
CA ILE A 127 -12.85 -14.72 -8.57
C ILE A 127 -13.34 -14.56 -10.00
N GLU A 128 -14.65 -14.61 -10.15
CA GLU A 128 -15.34 -14.31 -11.39
C GLU A 128 -15.87 -12.88 -11.32
N CYS A 129 -15.47 -12.06 -12.28
CA CYS A 129 -15.95 -10.70 -12.44
C CYS A 129 -16.84 -10.62 -13.67
N VAL A 130 -18.10 -10.31 -13.45
CA VAL A 130 -19.08 -10.12 -14.52
C VAL A 130 -18.92 -8.70 -15.03
N SER A 131 -18.52 -8.53 -16.30
CA SER A 131 -18.46 -7.20 -16.90
C SER A 131 -19.83 -6.77 -17.41
N SER A 132 -20.02 -5.46 -17.53
CA SER A 132 -21.21 -4.86 -18.15
C SER A 132 -21.25 -5.06 -19.67
N ASP A 133 -20.13 -5.47 -20.27
CA ASP A 133 -20.06 -5.81 -21.69
C ASP A 133 -20.79 -7.12 -21.96
N LYS A 134 -21.60 -7.11 -23.01
CA LYS A 134 -22.27 -8.32 -23.48
C LYS A 134 -21.41 -9.00 -24.52
N GLU A 135 -21.28 -10.32 -24.40
CA GLU A 135 -20.80 -11.16 -25.50
C GLU A 135 -21.75 -11.05 -26.70
N THR A 136 -21.29 -11.51 -27.85
CA THR A 136 -22.05 -11.53 -29.12
C THR A 136 -23.39 -12.27 -29.02
N ASP A 137 -23.57 -13.15 -28.03
CA ASP A 137 -24.80 -13.90 -27.72
C ASP A 137 -25.70 -13.19 -26.68
N GLY A 138 -25.36 -11.96 -26.26
CA GLY A 138 -26.11 -11.19 -25.26
C GLY A 138 -25.88 -11.61 -23.80
N LYS A 139 -25.04 -12.64 -23.56
CA LYS A 139 -24.60 -13.06 -22.23
C LYS A 139 -23.60 -12.06 -21.65
N PRO A 140 -23.59 -11.84 -20.33
CA PRO A 140 -22.59 -10.98 -19.72
C PRO A 140 -21.21 -11.66 -19.83
N LYS A 141 -20.19 -10.89 -20.21
CA LYS A 141 -18.82 -11.41 -20.31
C LYS A 141 -18.28 -11.65 -18.90
N VAL A 142 -17.78 -12.86 -18.65
CA VAL A 142 -17.18 -13.24 -17.36
C VAL A 142 -15.66 -13.25 -17.50
N ASN A 143 -14.99 -12.44 -16.71
CA ASN A 143 -13.54 -12.44 -16.61
C ASN A 143 -13.11 -13.18 -15.35
N HIS A 144 -12.12 -14.07 -15.46
CA HIS A 144 -11.50 -14.72 -14.31
C HIS A 144 -10.30 -13.91 -13.85
N VAL A 145 -10.24 -13.63 -12.54
CA VAL A 145 -9.15 -12.88 -11.92
C VAL A 145 -8.51 -13.74 -10.84
N THR A 146 -7.20 -13.92 -10.94
CA THR A 146 -6.38 -14.58 -9.92
C THR A 146 -5.82 -13.52 -8.97
N VAL A 147 -6.12 -13.67 -7.68
CA VAL A 147 -5.75 -12.72 -6.62
C VAL A 147 -4.79 -13.41 -5.66
N PHE A 148 -3.66 -12.77 -5.37
CA PHE A 148 -2.70 -13.19 -4.34
C PHE A 148 -2.85 -12.29 -3.11
N GLU A 149 -2.98 -12.89 -1.93
CA GLU A 149 -2.93 -12.15 -0.66
C GLU A 149 -1.49 -11.71 -0.40
N ARG A 150 -1.29 -10.44 0.01
CA ARG A 150 0.02 -10.00 0.49
C ARG A 150 0.40 -10.78 1.75
N PRO A 151 1.66 -11.23 1.90
CA PRO A 151 2.07 -12.00 3.05
C PRO A 151 1.70 -11.32 4.37
N GLY A 152 1.09 -12.09 5.29
CA GLY A 152 0.65 -11.58 6.59
C GLY A 152 -0.71 -10.84 6.60
N LEU A 153 -1.41 -10.69 5.46
CA LEU A 153 -2.65 -9.90 5.34
C LEU A 153 -3.66 -10.12 6.49
N ARG A 154 -4.06 -11.37 6.74
CA ARG A 154 -5.09 -11.67 7.75
C ARG A 154 -4.63 -11.34 9.17
N GLU A 155 -3.36 -11.58 9.47
CA GLU A 155 -2.76 -11.28 10.77
C GLU A 155 -2.60 -9.76 10.97
N PHE A 156 -2.20 -9.06 9.92
CA PHE A 156 -2.14 -7.60 9.88
C PHE A 156 -3.50 -6.97 10.20
N LEU A 157 -4.56 -7.35 9.47
CA LEU A 157 -5.90 -6.79 9.70
C LEU A 157 -6.38 -7.03 11.14
N LYS A 158 -6.21 -8.24 11.67
CA LYS A 158 -6.58 -8.56 13.05
C LYS A 158 -5.86 -7.69 14.07
N ARG A 159 -4.54 -7.56 13.94
CA ARG A 159 -3.74 -6.78 14.89
C ARG A 159 -4.03 -5.29 14.81
N VAL A 160 -4.26 -4.74 13.62
CA VAL A 160 -4.63 -3.32 13.46
C VAL A 160 -6.01 -3.06 14.08
N TYR A 161 -6.97 -3.96 13.87
CA TYR A 161 -8.33 -3.85 14.43
C TYR A 161 -8.37 -3.75 15.96
N GLU A 162 -7.37 -4.30 16.66
CA GLU A 162 -7.26 -4.19 18.13
C GLU A 162 -7.15 -2.73 18.61
N PHE A 163 -6.53 -1.84 17.83
CA PHE A 163 -6.22 -0.46 18.25
C PHE A 163 -6.72 0.62 17.28
N ALA A 164 -7.28 0.23 16.14
CA ALA A 164 -7.76 1.13 15.11
C ALA A 164 -9.09 0.67 14.49
N ASP A 165 -9.85 1.62 14.00
CA ASP A 165 -11.01 1.39 13.14
C ASP A 165 -10.52 1.28 11.69
N LEU A 166 -10.90 0.20 11.01
CA LEU A 166 -10.44 -0.11 9.65
C LEU A 166 -11.46 0.36 8.61
N VAL A 167 -10.98 1.13 7.63
CA VAL A 167 -11.75 1.56 6.46
C VAL A 167 -11.04 1.05 5.21
N LEU A 168 -11.76 0.36 4.34
CA LEU A 168 -11.28 0.06 2.99
C LEU A 168 -11.62 1.27 2.11
N PHE A 169 -10.64 1.79 1.37
CA PHE A 169 -10.90 2.80 0.35
C PHE A 169 -10.09 2.47 -0.90
N THR A 170 -10.74 1.96 -1.94
CA THR A 170 -10.10 1.55 -3.21
C THR A 170 -10.62 2.37 -4.39
N ALA A 171 -9.74 2.63 -5.36
CA ALA A 171 -10.13 3.13 -6.67
C ALA A 171 -10.67 2.03 -7.61
N GLY A 172 -10.74 0.78 -7.14
CA GLY A 172 -11.38 -0.35 -7.84
C GLY A 172 -12.89 -0.18 -7.95
N VAL A 173 -13.47 -0.65 -9.06
CA VAL A 173 -14.94 -0.72 -9.19
C VAL A 173 -15.51 -1.75 -8.22
N GLU A 174 -16.71 -1.49 -7.73
CA GLU A 174 -17.33 -2.31 -6.69
C GLU A 174 -17.58 -3.76 -7.13
N ASP A 175 -17.98 -3.98 -8.38
CA ASP A 175 -18.23 -5.33 -8.94
C ASP A 175 -16.99 -6.23 -8.91
N TYR A 176 -15.80 -5.64 -8.91
CA TYR A 176 -14.54 -6.35 -8.75
C TYR A 176 -14.14 -6.43 -7.27
N ALA A 177 -14.11 -5.29 -6.58
CA ALA A 177 -13.49 -5.18 -5.27
C ALA A 177 -14.34 -5.82 -4.16
N ARG A 178 -15.68 -5.76 -4.24
CA ARG A 178 -16.57 -6.33 -3.23
C ARG A 178 -16.38 -7.84 -3.06
N PRO A 179 -16.52 -8.70 -4.10
CA PRO A 179 -16.34 -10.14 -3.93
C PRO A 179 -14.92 -10.53 -3.52
N LEU A 180 -13.91 -9.73 -3.90
CA LEU A 180 -12.53 -9.93 -3.45
C LEU A 180 -12.42 -9.68 -1.93
N VAL A 181 -12.93 -8.54 -1.46
CA VAL A 181 -12.86 -8.15 -0.05
C VAL A 181 -13.61 -9.17 0.82
N ASP A 182 -14.76 -9.67 0.36
CA ASP A 182 -15.52 -10.71 1.07
C ASP A 182 -14.70 -12.01 1.31
N ARG A 183 -13.68 -12.29 0.48
CA ARG A 183 -12.80 -13.46 0.65
C ARG A 183 -11.65 -13.22 1.64
N ILE A 184 -11.12 -11.99 1.68
CA ILE A 184 -9.95 -11.66 2.54
C ILE A 184 -10.37 -11.19 3.93
N ASP A 185 -11.54 -10.55 4.06
CA ASP A 185 -12.09 -10.00 5.31
C ASP A 185 -13.29 -10.81 5.82
N VAL A 186 -13.06 -12.10 6.09
CA VAL A 186 -14.11 -13.03 6.56
C VAL A 186 -14.69 -12.68 7.93
N GLU A 187 -13.98 -11.89 8.72
CA GLU A 187 -14.39 -11.45 10.06
C GLU A 187 -15.09 -10.09 10.06
N ASN A 188 -15.29 -9.48 8.88
CA ASN A 188 -15.88 -8.15 8.69
C ASN A 188 -15.19 -7.08 9.56
N LEU A 189 -13.85 -7.07 9.52
CA LEU A 189 -13.02 -6.13 10.27
C LEU A 189 -13.09 -4.71 9.66
N PHE A 190 -13.35 -4.58 8.36
CA PHE A 190 -13.60 -3.28 7.73
C PHE A 190 -14.98 -2.74 8.11
N GLN A 191 -15.02 -1.63 8.85
CA GLN A 191 -16.25 -0.97 9.29
C GLN A 191 -16.94 -0.19 8.16
N LEU A 192 -16.15 0.27 7.19
CA LEU A 192 -16.62 0.98 6.01
C LEU A 192 -15.80 0.54 4.79
N ARG A 193 -16.49 0.39 3.65
CA ARG A 193 -15.89 0.05 2.36
C ARG A 193 -16.27 1.12 1.35
N LEU A 194 -15.29 1.86 0.87
CA LEU A 194 -15.41 2.90 -0.15
C LEU A 194 -14.76 2.39 -1.44
N TYR A 195 -15.53 2.40 -2.51
CA TYR A 195 -15.10 1.96 -3.84
C TYR A 195 -14.91 3.16 -4.76
N ARG A 196 -14.61 2.93 -6.05
CA ARG A 196 -14.39 3.99 -7.05
C ARG A 196 -15.43 5.12 -7.03
N PRO A 197 -16.75 4.89 -6.92
CA PRO A 197 -17.72 5.98 -6.90
C PRO A 197 -17.54 6.99 -5.75
N SER A 198 -16.84 6.60 -4.68
CA SER A 198 -16.51 7.47 -3.55
C SER A 198 -15.24 8.30 -3.77
N THR A 199 -14.50 8.05 -4.85
CA THR A 199 -13.35 8.87 -5.21
C THR A 199 -13.79 10.17 -5.87
N VAL A 200 -12.93 11.19 -5.83
CA VAL A 200 -13.17 12.50 -6.46
C VAL A 200 -12.20 12.74 -7.60
N SER A 201 -12.62 13.55 -8.56
CA SER A 201 -11.75 14.09 -9.61
C SER A 201 -11.35 15.51 -9.23
N THR A 202 -10.06 15.78 -9.29
CA THR A 202 -9.46 17.11 -9.18
C THR A 202 -9.11 17.62 -10.57
N GLU A 203 -8.70 18.88 -10.69
CA GLU A 203 -8.22 19.43 -11.96
C GLU A 203 -6.99 18.69 -12.51
N CYS A 204 -6.19 18.08 -11.63
CA CYS A 204 -4.94 17.44 -11.98
C CYS A 204 -5.03 15.91 -12.08
N ARG A 205 -6.01 15.29 -11.41
CA ARG A 205 -6.08 13.84 -11.28
C ARG A 205 -7.46 13.30 -10.97
N GLU A 206 -7.77 12.16 -11.57
CA GLU A 206 -8.92 11.34 -11.23
C GLU A 206 -8.61 10.37 -10.08
N HIS A 207 -9.67 9.83 -9.48
CA HIS A 207 -9.63 8.80 -8.45
C HIS A 207 -8.83 9.17 -7.19
N VAL A 208 -8.93 10.44 -6.78
CA VAL A 208 -8.38 10.90 -5.51
C VAL A 208 -9.31 10.50 -4.37
N LYS A 209 -8.75 10.03 -3.25
CA LYS A 209 -9.45 9.55 -2.07
C LYS A 209 -9.53 10.68 -1.05
N ASP A 210 -10.57 11.51 -1.15
CA ASP A 210 -10.77 12.62 -0.22
C ASP A 210 -11.19 12.11 1.17
N LEU A 211 -10.30 12.23 2.16
CA LEU A 211 -10.54 11.80 3.53
C LEU A 211 -11.56 12.67 4.27
N SER A 212 -11.92 13.85 3.75
CA SER A 212 -12.93 14.73 4.36
C SER A 212 -14.31 14.08 4.45
N CYS A 213 -14.58 13.06 3.62
CA CYS A 213 -15.81 12.28 3.67
C CYS A 213 -15.93 11.40 4.94
N LEU A 214 -14.83 11.13 5.64
CA LEU A 214 -14.79 10.29 6.84
C LEU A 214 -14.95 11.12 8.12
N SER A 215 -14.26 12.26 8.20
CA SER A 215 -14.24 13.13 9.38
C SER A 215 -13.86 14.55 9.02
N LYS A 216 -14.38 15.52 9.79
CA LYS A 216 -13.94 16.92 9.74
C LYS A 216 -12.58 17.14 10.41
N ASP A 217 -12.26 16.32 11.40
CA ASP A 217 -10.95 16.34 12.07
C ASP A 217 -10.18 15.07 11.72
N LEU A 218 -9.07 15.26 11.01
CA LEU A 218 -8.21 14.20 10.51
C LEU A 218 -6.97 13.96 11.40
N CYS A 219 -6.89 14.57 12.60
CA CYS A 219 -5.79 14.32 13.55
C CYS A 219 -5.60 12.82 13.85
N ARG A 220 -6.68 12.04 13.79
CA ARG A 220 -6.69 10.60 14.10
C ARG A 220 -7.01 9.72 12.88
N THR A 221 -6.78 10.21 11.66
CA THR A 221 -7.00 9.45 10.42
C THR A 221 -5.69 9.30 9.66
N VAL A 222 -5.40 8.10 9.17
CA VAL A 222 -4.25 7.82 8.31
C VAL A 222 -4.68 6.97 7.12
N ILE A 223 -4.10 7.21 5.94
CA ILE A 223 -4.30 6.39 4.74
C ILE A 223 -3.00 5.72 4.32
N VAL A 224 -3.06 4.43 4.02
CA VAL A 224 -1.95 3.65 3.44
C VAL A 224 -2.30 3.32 1.99
N ASP A 225 -1.44 3.74 1.08
CA ASP A 225 -1.66 3.58 -0.36
C ASP A 225 -0.33 3.46 -1.10
N ASN A 226 -0.27 2.55 -2.08
CA ASN A 226 0.91 2.38 -2.93
C ASN A 226 1.06 3.54 -3.94
N ASN A 227 -0.02 4.27 -4.21
CA ASN A 227 -0.07 5.39 -5.13
C ASN A 227 -0.21 6.71 -4.34
N PRO A 228 0.87 7.49 -4.15
CA PRO A 228 0.84 8.69 -3.31
C PRO A 228 -0.28 9.67 -3.66
N PHE A 229 -0.51 9.84 -4.95
CA PHE A 229 -1.55 10.72 -5.46
C PHE A 229 -2.99 10.33 -5.08
N SER A 230 -3.23 9.12 -4.60
CA SER A 230 -4.52 8.74 -4.02
C SER A 230 -4.89 9.62 -2.83
N PHE A 231 -3.90 10.09 -2.06
CA PHE A 231 -4.10 10.98 -0.91
C PHE A 231 -3.60 12.41 -1.17
N LEU A 232 -3.66 12.85 -2.44
CA LEU A 232 -3.21 14.18 -2.88
C LEU A 232 -3.81 15.34 -2.05
N LEU A 233 -5.08 15.24 -1.66
CA LEU A 233 -5.77 16.29 -0.91
C LEU A 233 -5.39 16.33 0.58
N GLN A 234 -4.81 15.25 1.11
CA GLN A 234 -4.39 15.16 2.52
C GLN A 234 -2.99 14.54 2.63
N PRO A 235 -1.94 15.21 2.08
CA PRO A 235 -0.60 14.66 2.03
C PRO A 235 0.00 14.39 3.42
N LEU A 236 -0.44 15.12 4.44
CA LEU A 236 0.01 14.97 5.83
C LEU A 236 -0.60 13.75 6.53
N ASN A 237 -1.56 13.07 5.91
CA ASN A 237 -2.23 11.89 6.46
C ASN A 237 -1.85 10.60 5.71
N GLY A 238 -0.98 10.67 4.70
CA GLY A 238 -0.62 9.55 3.85
C GLY A 238 0.65 8.81 4.30
N ILE A 239 0.59 7.47 4.26
CA ILE A 239 1.73 6.57 4.32
C ILE A 239 1.90 5.96 2.93
N PRO A 240 2.92 6.36 2.16
CA PRO A 240 3.26 5.68 0.91
C PRO A 240 3.80 4.28 1.22
N CYS A 241 3.31 3.27 0.51
CA CYS A 241 3.76 1.89 0.66
C CYS A 241 4.38 1.37 -0.66
N VAL A 242 5.31 0.41 -0.60
CA VAL A 242 5.84 -0.24 -1.82
C VAL A 242 4.76 -1.16 -2.40
N PRO A 243 4.47 -1.04 -3.71
CA PRO A 243 3.54 -1.93 -4.41
C PRO A 243 3.89 -3.40 -4.22
N PHE A 244 2.89 -4.23 -3.96
CA PHE A 244 3.00 -5.67 -3.84
C PHE A 244 2.74 -6.37 -5.17
N SER A 245 3.53 -7.42 -5.45
CA SER A 245 3.31 -8.31 -6.60
C SER A 245 3.55 -9.77 -6.22
N ALA A 246 2.95 -10.70 -6.96
CA ALA A 246 3.15 -12.14 -6.76
C ALA A 246 4.61 -12.59 -7.00
N GLY A 247 5.42 -11.75 -7.66
CA GLY A 247 6.86 -11.96 -7.82
C GLY A 247 7.68 -11.66 -6.55
N GLN A 248 7.05 -11.17 -5.48
CA GLN A 248 7.69 -10.84 -4.20
C GLN A 248 7.07 -11.69 -3.07
N PRO A 249 7.32 -13.01 -3.08
CA PRO A 249 6.63 -13.92 -2.16
C PRO A 249 7.02 -13.75 -0.69
N TYR A 250 8.17 -13.12 -0.43
CA TYR A 250 8.70 -12.87 0.90
C TYR A 250 8.59 -11.39 1.30
N ASP A 251 7.64 -10.65 0.72
CA ASP A 251 7.29 -9.29 1.15
C ASP A 251 6.95 -9.29 2.66
N ASP A 252 7.52 -8.35 3.39
CA ASP A 252 7.38 -8.20 4.85
C ASP A 252 6.68 -6.90 5.23
N GLN A 253 6.14 -6.17 4.25
CA GLN A 253 5.77 -4.78 4.45
C GLN A 253 4.57 -4.59 5.38
N LEU A 254 3.60 -5.50 5.35
CA LEU A 254 2.44 -5.39 6.24
C LEU A 254 2.85 -5.55 7.71
N LEU A 255 3.63 -6.59 8.03
CA LEU A 255 3.92 -6.97 9.41
C LEU A 255 5.13 -6.24 9.99
N GLU A 256 6.20 -6.06 9.23
CA GLU A 256 7.47 -5.50 9.73
C GLU A 256 7.59 -3.99 9.55
N VAL A 257 6.83 -3.41 8.61
CA VAL A 257 6.90 -1.96 8.31
C VAL A 257 5.63 -1.25 8.76
N LEU A 258 4.47 -1.62 8.19
CA LEU A 258 3.23 -0.87 8.39
C LEU A 258 2.63 -1.09 9.79
N LEU A 259 2.55 -2.34 10.25
CA LEU A 259 1.98 -2.65 11.56
C LEU A 259 2.65 -1.89 12.74
N PRO A 260 3.99 -1.94 12.93
CA PRO A 260 4.63 -1.22 14.02
C PRO A 260 4.48 0.30 13.88
N HIS A 261 4.49 0.82 12.65
CA HIS A 261 4.29 2.24 12.41
C HIS A 261 2.87 2.70 12.76
N LEU A 262 1.83 1.96 12.34
CA LEU A 262 0.45 2.21 12.71
C LEU A 262 0.24 2.10 14.23
N LYS A 263 0.91 1.14 14.89
CA LYS A 263 0.89 1.04 16.36
C LYS A 263 1.47 2.28 17.02
N GLN A 264 2.60 2.81 16.53
CA GLN A 264 3.18 4.06 17.04
C GLN A 264 2.23 5.25 16.83
N LEU A 265 1.62 5.38 15.64
CA LEU A 265 0.66 6.44 15.34
C LEU A 265 -0.59 6.35 16.21
N SER A 266 -1.01 5.14 16.60
CA SER A 266 -2.17 4.94 17.47
C SER A 266 -2.02 5.64 18.84
N LEU A 267 -0.78 5.90 19.28
CA LEU A 267 -0.46 6.61 20.53
C LEU A 267 -0.46 8.14 20.40
N GLN A 268 -0.51 8.68 19.18
CA GLN A 268 -0.41 10.13 18.93
C GLN A 268 -1.77 10.80 18.95
N LYS A 269 -1.87 12.00 19.54
CA LYS A 269 -3.12 12.80 19.46
C LYS A 269 -3.38 13.33 18.05
N ASP A 270 -2.31 13.66 17.33
CA ASP A 270 -2.32 14.09 15.94
C ASP A 270 -1.22 13.34 15.19
N VAL A 271 -1.59 12.58 14.16
CA VAL A 271 -0.64 11.79 13.36
C VAL A 271 0.17 12.64 12.38
N ARG A 272 -0.35 13.81 12.00
CA ARG A 272 0.18 14.61 10.89
C ARG A 272 1.61 15.10 11.11
N PRO A 273 2.01 15.61 12.30
CA PRO A 273 3.40 16.00 12.52
C PRO A 273 4.37 14.82 12.39
N VAL A 274 3.99 13.64 12.91
CA VAL A 274 4.84 12.43 12.84
C VAL A 274 4.98 11.95 11.41
N LEU A 275 3.89 11.95 10.64
CA LEU A 275 3.90 11.58 9.23
C LEU A 275 4.69 12.58 8.37
N TYR A 276 4.58 13.87 8.66
CA TYR A 276 5.34 14.92 7.98
C TYR A 276 6.85 14.70 8.14
N GLU A 277 7.33 14.57 9.37
CA GLU A 277 8.75 14.32 9.66
C GLU A 277 9.27 13.01 9.06
N ARG A 278 8.38 12.03 8.85
CA ARG A 278 8.77 10.72 8.31
C ARG A 278 8.84 10.70 6.79
N PHE A 279 7.89 11.33 6.11
CA PHE A 279 7.67 11.14 4.68
C PHE A 279 7.85 12.40 3.83
N HIS A 280 7.71 13.60 4.42
CA HIS A 280 7.78 14.87 3.69
C HIS A 280 6.91 14.88 2.43
N MET A 281 5.68 14.34 2.55
CA MET A 281 4.78 14.19 1.41
C MET A 281 4.43 15.52 0.72
N PRO A 282 4.21 16.65 1.42
CA PRO A 282 3.99 17.93 0.76
C PRO A 282 5.14 18.33 -0.17
N GLU A 283 6.39 18.16 0.26
CA GLU A 283 7.59 18.42 -0.54
C GLU A 283 7.71 17.43 -1.69
N TRP A 284 7.39 16.15 -1.44
CA TRP A 284 7.34 15.14 -2.48
C TRP A 284 6.38 15.55 -3.61
N PHE A 285 5.18 16.03 -3.27
CA PHE A 285 4.21 16.51 -4.26
C PHE A 285 4.70 17.75 -5.02
N GLN A 286 5.32 18.71 -4.33
CA GLN A 286 5.92 19.88 -4.97
C GLN A 286 6.97 19.48 -6.01
N MET A 287 7.85 18.54 -5.67
CA MET A 287 8.86 18.02 -6.60
C MET A 287 8.27 17.32 -7.83
N HIS A 288 7.03 16.83 -7.72
CA HIS A 288 6.29 16.18 -8.81
C HIS A 288 5.29 17.12 -9.50
N GLY A 289 5.40 18.44 -9.29
CA GLY A 289 4.64 19.46 -10.02
C GLY A 289 3.30 19.85 -9.39
N PHE A 290 3.04 19.49 -8.14
CA PHE A 290 1.81 19.82 -7.41
C PHE A 290 2.09 20.90 -6.35
N PRO A 291 1.74 22.18 -6.59
CA PRO A 291 2.04 23.27 -5.67
C PRO A 291 1.20 23.18 -4.40
N VAL A 292 1.69 23.80 -3.31
CA VAL A 292 1.03 23.81 -1.98
C VAL A 292 -0.42 24.26 -2.03
N SER A 293 -0.77 25.16 -2.95
CA SER A 293 -2.15 25.66 -3.13
C SER A 293 -3.16 24.56 -3.48
N VAL A 294 -2.71 23.45 -4.08
CA VAL A 294 -3.55 22.28 -4.39
C VAL A 294 -3.68 21.35 -3.17
N LEU A 295 -2.78 21.46 -2.19
CA LEU A 295 -2.69 20.60 -1.00
C LEU A 295 -3.45 21.17 0.22
N THR A 296 -4.02 22.37 0.12
CA THR A 296 -4.71 23.08 1.20
C THR A 296 -6.18 23.39 0.91
N ALA A 297 -6.77 22.75 -0.11
CA ALA A 297 -8.16 22.95 -0.52
C ALA A 297 -9.12 22.04 0.27
#